data_AF-A0A5C6DQG8-F1
#
_entry.id   AF-A0A5C6DQG8-F1
#
_cell.length_a   1.000
_cell.length_b   1.000
_cell.length_c   1.000
_cell.angle_alpha   90.00
_cell.angle_beta   90.00
_cell.angle_gamma   90.00
#
_symmetry.space_group_name_H-M   'P 1'
#
loop_
_entity.id
_entity.type
_entity.pdbx_description
1 polymer ?
#
loop_
_entity_poly.entity_id
_entity_poly.type
_entity_poly.pdbx_seq_one_letter_code
_entity_poly.pdbx_strand_id
1 'polypeptide(L)'
;MATLSLRMRDDLKAKAQQLASQQGVSLNSYINATLAATVAQAETLAMMGDRLSNVDREKLHARVMNFMSKTQTGPEPSPEEIERAIGKR
;
A
#
# COMPACT_ATOMS: atom_id res chain seq x y z
N MET A 1 -21.60 10.88 14.83
CA MET A 1 -20.53 9.86 14.98
C MET A 1 -21.21 8.56 15.38
N ALA A 2 -21.07 7.49 14.59
CA ALA A 2 -21.68 6.21 14.93
C ALA A 2 -20.83 5.51 16.01
N THR A 3 -21.43 5.20 17.15
CA THR A 3 -20.75 4.46 18.21
C THR A 3 -20.93 2.96 17.95
N LEU A 4 -19.87 2.30 17.50
CA LEU A 4 -19.85 0.84 17.33
C LEU A 4 -19.28 0.19 18.59
N SER A 5 -20.02 -0.71 19.23
CA SER A 5 -19.51 -1.54 20.31
C SER A 5 -18.99 -2.86 19.73
N LEU A 6 -17.67 -3.05 19.77
CA LEU A 6 -17.03 -4.28 19.29
C LEU A 6 -16.77 -5.21 20.47
N ARG A 7 -17.31 -6.44 20.43
CA ARG A 7 -16.88 -7.51 21.33
C ARG A 7 -15.67 -8.21 20.74
N MET A 8 -14.60 -8.25 21.50
CA MET A 8 -13.35 -8.93 21.15
C MET A 8 -12.95 -9.84 22.29
N ARG A 9 -12.26 -10.93 21.97
CA ARG A 9 -11.66 -11.78 22.99
C ARG A 9 -10.69 -10.96 23.85
N ASP A 10 -10.64 -11.26 25.14
CA ASP A 10 -9.87 -10.49 26.11
C ASP A 10 -8.36 -10.50 25.79
N ASP A 11 -7.84 -11.62 25.31
CA ASP A 11 -6.43 -11.75 24.93
C ASP A 11 -6.08 -10.88 23.71
N LEU A 12 -6.98 -10.83 22.73
CA LEU A 12 -6.83 -9.99 21.55
C LEU A 12 -6.92 -8.51 21.92
N LYS A 13 -7.85 -8.16 22.80
CA LYS A 13 -8.00 -6.80 23.32
C LYS A 13 -6.73 -6.34 24.04
N ALA A 14 -6.17 -7.17 24.91
CA ALA A 14 -4.94 -6.85 25.64
C ALA A 14 -3.76 -6.59 24.69
N LYS A 15 -3.58 -7.46 23.68
CA LYS A 15 -2.54 -7.30 22.67
C LYS A 15 -2.74 -6.04 21.81
N ALA A 16 -3.96 -5.81 21.32
CA ALA A 16 -4.26 -4.64 20.52
C ALA A 16 -4.07 -3.34 21.33
N GLN A 17 -4.43 -3.34 22.62
CA GLN A 17 -4.20 -2.21 23.51
C GLN A 17 -2.71 -1.95 23.71
N GLN A 18 -1.90 -3.00 23.92
CA GLN A 18 -0.45 -2.86 24.03
C GLN A 18 0.18 -2.28 22.76
N LEU A 19 -0.21 -2.79 21.59
CA LEU A 19 0.27 -2.31 20.29
C LEU A 19 -0.15 -0.86 20.03
N ALA A 20 -1.40 -0.50 20.37
CA ALA A 20 -1.89 0.87 20.27
C ALA A 20 -1.08 1.81 21.17
N SER A 21 -0.80 1.41 22.41
CA SER A 21 0.02 2.16 23.35
C SER A 21 1.46 2.34 22.86
N GLN A 22 2.07 1.33 22.26
CA GLN A 22 3.41 1.43 21.65
C GLN A 22 3.46 2.43 20.48
N GLN A 23 2.35 2.55 19.75
CA GLN A 23 2.20 3.51 18.65
C GLN A 23 1.70 4.89 19.11
N GLY A 24 1.45 5.07 20.41
CA GLY A 24 0.97 6.34 20.97
C GLY A 24 -0.47 6.70 20.58
N VAL A 25 -1.29 5.72 20.18
CA VAL A 25 -2.67 5.96 19.71
C VAL A 25 -3.70 5.26 20.59
N SER A 26 -4.96 5.72 20.52
CA SER A 26 -6.06 5.03 21.18
C SER A 26 -6.34 3.66 20.54
N LEU A 27 -6.88 2.72 21.31
CA LEU A 27 -7.29 1.42 20.78
C LEU A 27 -8.29 1.54 19.61
N ASN A 28 -9.22 2.48 19.70
CA ASN A 28 -10.20 2.72 18.62
C ASN A 28 -9.51 3.23 17.35
N SER A 29 -8.56 4.17 17.48
CA SER A 29 -7.78 4.67 16.35
C SER A 29 -6.94 3.55 15.71
N TYR A 30 -6.31 2.73 16.55
CA TYR A 30 -5.52 1.57 16.12
C TYR A 30 -6.37 0.55 15.35
N ILE A 31 -7.54 0.19 15.88
CA ILE A 31 -8.47 -0.75 15.23
C ILE A 31 -8.93 -0.20 13.87
N ASN A 32 -9.33 1.07 13.82
CA ASN A 32 -9.80 1.69 12.57
C ASN A 32 -8.69 1.74 11.50
N ALA A 33 -7.49 2.15 11.88
CA ALA A 33 -6.34 2.19 10.97
C ALA A 33 -5.98 0.80 10.46
N THR A 34 -5.97 -0.19 11.36
CA THR A 34 -5.66 -1.59 11.00
C THR A 34 -6.72 -2.15 10.05
N LEU A 35 -8.00 -1.92 10.34
CA LEU A 35 -9.11 -2.37 9.49
C LEU A 35 -9.03 -1.72 8.10
N ALA A 36 -8.79 -0.41 8.04
CA ALA A 36 -8.62 0.31 6.78
C ALA A 36 -7.45 -0.25 5.96
N ALA A 37 -6.32 -0.53 6.62
CA ALA A 37 -5.15 -1.13 5.98
C ALA A 37 -5.46 -2.53 5.44
N THR A 38 -6.16 -3.38 6.21
CA THR A 38 -6.54 -4.72 5.77
C THR A 38 -7.51 -4.69 4.59
N VAL A 39 -8.51 -3.79 4.62
CA VAL A 39 -9.45 -3.62 3.50
C VAL A 39 -8.69 -3.16 2.24
N ALA A 40 -7.86 -2.13 2.34
CA ALA A 40 -7.08 -1.64 1.21
C ALA A 40 -6.13 -2.71 0.63
N GLN A 41 -5.51 -3.54 1.48
CA GLN A 41 -4.67 -4.65 1.02
C GLN A 41 -5.51 -5.70 0.26
N ALA A 42 -6.67 -6.09 0.79
CA ALA A 42 -7.54 -7.05 0.13
C ALA A 42 -8.06 -6.53 -1.22
N GLU A 43 -8.48 -5.26 -1.27
CA GLU A 43 -8.92 -4.60 -2.51
C GLU A 43 -7.78 -4.48 -3.52
N THR A 44 -6.56 -4.17 -3.06
CA THR A 44 -5.38 -4.11 -3.93
C THR A 44 -5.07 -5.48 -4.53
N LEU A 45 -5.12 -6.54 -3.72
CA LEU A 45 -4.90 -7.91 -4.19
C LEU A 45 -5.98 -8.35 -5.18
N ALA A 46 -7.25 -8.02 -4.91
CA ALA A 46 -8.35 -8.29 -5.84
C ALA A 46 -8.15 -7.54 -7.17
N MET A 47 -7.86 -6.24 -7.11
CA MET A 47 -7.59 -5.42 -8.30
C MET A 47 -6.39 -5.96 -9.09
N MET A 48 -5.33 -6.38 -8.43
CA MET A 48 -4.17 -7.00 -9.08
C MET A 48 -4.54 -8.34 -9.71
N GLY A 49 -5.31 -9.17 -9.02
CA GLY A 49 -5.84 -10.43 -9.55
C GLY A 49 -6.64 -10.20 -10.83
N ASP A 50 -7.57 -9.26 -10.82
CA ASP A 50 -8.40 -8.92 -11.98
C ASP A 50 -7.56 -8.36 -13.13
N ARG A 51 -6.62 -7.45 -12.85
CA ARG A 51 -5.72 -6.90 -13.88
C ARG A 51 -4.79 -7.96 -14.48
N LEU A 52 -4.36 -8.93 -13.70
CA LEU A 52 -3.44 -9.98 -14.14
C LEU A 52 -4.16 -11.19 -14.75
N SER A 53 -5.47 -11.36 -14.50
CA SER A 53 -6.26 -12.48 -15.00
C SER A 53 -6.31 -12.57 -16.53
N ASN A 54 -6.26 -11.42 -17.22
CA ASN A 54 -6.29 -11.31 -18.68
C ASN A 54 -4.93 -10.95 -19.30
N VAL A 55 -3.86 -10.95 -18.50
CA VAL A 55 -2.53 -10.57 -18.98
C VAL A 55 -1.68 -11.82 -19.15
N ASP A 56 -1.18 -12.00 -20.36
CA ASP A 56 -0.14 -12.97 -20.69
C ASP A 56 1.11 -12.68 -19.85
N ARG A 57 1.37 -13.55 -18.86
CA ARG A 57 2.45 -13.41 -17.89
C ARG A 57 3.83 -13.32 -18.55
N GLU A 58 4.05 -14.04 -19.64
CA GLU A 58 5.34 -14.02 -20.35
C GLU A 58 5.56 -12.66 -21.04
N LYS A 59 4.51 -12.11 -21.67
CA LYS A 59 4.58 -10.77 -22.27
C LYS A 59 4.75 -9.67 -21.23
N LEU A 60 4.08 -9.77 -20.08
CA LEU A 60 4.25 -8.82 -18.98
C LEU A 60 5.68 -8.87 -18.43
N HIS A 61 6.20 -10.07 -18.18
CA HIS A 61 7.57 -10.26 -17.71
C HIS A 61 8.59 -9.68 -18.71
N ALA A 62 8.45 -9.99 -20.01
CA ALA A 62 9.31 -9.43 -21.05
C ALA A 62 9.25 -7.89 -21.10
N ARG A 63 8.06 -7.30 -20.91
CA ARG A 63 7.88 -5.85 -20.87
C ARG A 63 8.52 -5.21 -19.64
N VAL A 64 8.40 -5.83 -18.46
CA VAL A 64 9.05 -5.36 -17.23
C VAL A 64 10.57 -5.47 -17.36
N MET A 65 11.09 -6.59 -17.85
CA MET A 65 12.52 -6.76 -18.07
C MET A 65 13.06 -5.76 -19.11
N ASN A 66 12.32 -5.48 -20.18
CA ASN A 66 12.67 -4.43 -21.14
C ASN A 66 12.58 -3.01 -20.57
N PHE A 67 11.74 -2.78 -19.56
CA PHE A 67 11.68 -1.50 -18.86
C PHE A 67 12.87 -1.35 -17.90
N MET A 68 13.19 -2.39 -17.12
CA MET A 68 14.34 -2.38 -16.22
C MET A 68 15.68 -2.36 -16.96
N SER A 69 15.79 -3.01 -18.12
CA SER A 69 17.03 -2.96 -18.93
C SER A 69 17.31 -1.59 -19.54
N LYS A 70 16.31 -0.70 -19.57
CA LYS A 70 16.43 0.69 -20.04
C LYS A 70 16.88 1.67 -18.97
N THR A 71 17.14 1.25 -17.73
CA THR A 71 17.76 2.14 -16.74
C THR A 71 19.22 2.37 -17.16
N GLN A 72 19.45 3.44 -17.91
CA GLN A 72 20.78 3.99 -18.09
C GLN A 72 21.22 4.57 -16.75
N THR A 73 22.33 4.07 -16.20
CA THR A 73 23.08 4.79 -15.16
C THR A 73 23.58 6.09 -15.77
N GLY A 74 22.79 7.15 -15.59
CA GLY A 74 23.19 8.53 -15.86
C GLY A 74 23.50 9.26 -14.54
N PRO A 75 24.15 10.42 -14.60
CA PRO A 75 24.21 11.32 -13.45
C PRO A 75 22.80 11.63 -12.95
N GLU A 76 22.66 11.87 -11.64
CA GLU A 76 21.39 12.26 -11.05
C GLU A 76 20.86 13.50 -11.79
N PRO A 77 19.60 13.48 -12.27
CA PRO A 77 19.04 14.60 -13.02
C PRO A 77 19.03 15.84 -12.13
N SER A 78 19.43 16.97 -12.72
CA SER A 78 19.37 18.26 -12.05
C SER A 78 17.92 18.63 -11.69
N PRO A 79 17.70 19.48 -10.68
CA PRO A 79 16.35 19.92 -10.28
C PRO A 79 15.51 20.45 -11.45
N GLU A 80 16.11 21.14 -12.42
CA GLU A 80 15.45 21.67 -13.61
C GLU A 80 15.00 20.59 -14.62
N GLU A 81 15.70 19.45 -14.66
CA GLU A 81 15.33 18.30 -15.49
C GLU A 81 14.18 17.52 -14.86
N ILE A 82 14.16 17.44 -13.53
CA ILE A 82 13.06 16.84 -12.75
C ILE A 82 11.79 17.68 -12.92
N GLU A 83 11.86 19.00 -12.79
CA GLU A 83 10.70 19.89 -12.99
C GLU A 83 10.11 19.80 -14.40
N ARG A 84 10.96 19.64 -15.43
CA ARG A 84 10.50 19.40 -16.81
C ARG A 84 9.82 18.05 -16.98
N ALA A 85 10.33 17.00 -16.36
CA ALA A 85 9.76 15.66 -16.45
C ALA A 85 8.44 15.50 -15.67
N ILE A 86 8.29 16.23 -14.55
CA ILE A 86 7.07 16.28 -13.72
C ILE A 86 6.06 17.33 -14.25
N GLY A 87 6.43 18.06 -15.30
CA GLY A 87 5.65 19.13 -15.91
C GLY A 87 4.24 18.71 -16.33
N LYS A 88 3.28 19.00 -15.44
CA LYS A 88 1.85 19.14 -15.69
C LYS A 88 1.59 19.80 -17.04
N ARG A 89 0.97 19.05 -17.95
CA ARG A 89 0.02 19.57 -18.93
C ARG A 89 -1.37 19.09 -18.54
#